data_AF-A0A3M0DCE1-F1
#
_entry.id   AF-A0A3M0DCE1-F1
#
_cell.length_a   1.000
_cell.length_b   1.000
_cell.length_c   1.000
_cell.angle_alpha   90.00
_cell.angle_beta   90.00
_cell.angle_gamma   90.00
#
_symmetry.space_group_name_H-M   'P 1'
#
loop_
_entity.id
_entity.type
_entity.pdbx_description
1 polymer ?
#
loop_
_entity_poly.entity_id
_entity_poly.type
_entity_poly.pdbx_seq_one_letter_code
_entity_poly.pdbx_strand_id
1 'polypeptide(L)'
;MTSRLSRTLVLLVVVGSLVVAGVAPAVATVDSDPDAAEWTTLPTHEGGSTGTPSEEAILHQRAIASRNPEPGSVTLTFAYDVPSAVTGLRVAVPVVGLDGISLAGMDGFERTERGYFLWDGETERPTISIRMAVSDSLASGVRGIERDDWALVSEPQTRIQVRTDAQPLQTTSFDVAAGEQGFARSHLAYLGPHERRNVTVADERATFVLGAESATPDRAIAFLRTANEHFDLGVQRDTITVFVLPLSGLEEGPVQAATVDTAFWVGSTGLRLDSTGSVFTHEYVHTRLSTVGREDATWLTEATAEYYGRLFAFNDGVGTYDSFLDGLRATQYTPDSRPVVLTDSETWRGTKAHYAKGAHVLAALDAEIQRRTDGEHTLRDVFAGRTEPFRNYRAFRAAVVEVTGDESIGSWLDRYATTDDLPPLPEDPRYYVAEPSLDPDGDGMASGAELDAGRHPFVEGAATERLQEEAETGTDATNTDDGTTPAPAGTQGSAPGFGVVAVVVALAALGVGLRRQ
;
A
#
# COMPACT_ATOMS: atom_id res chain seq x y z
N MET A 1 -19.56 -13.74 47.37
CA MET A 1 -18.85 -14.91 46.78
C MET A 1 -19.88 -15.61 45.91
N THR A 2 -19.87 -15.59 44.58
CA THR A 2 -18.80 -15.52 43.59
C THR A 2 -19.37 -15.01 42.25
N SER A 3 -18.67 -14.04 41.64
CA SER A 3 -18.35 -13.88 40.20
C SER A 3 -19.45 -14.13 39.15
N ARG A 4 -20.05 -13.05 38.62
CA ARG A 4 -20.61 -12.99 37.26
C ARG A 4 -19.54 -12.43 36.32
N LEU A 5 -19.11 -13.24 35.37
CA LEU A 5 -18.26 -12.85 34.24
C LEU A 5 -19.11 -12.08 33.23
N SER A 6 -18.95 -10.76 33.20
CA SER A 6 -19.44 -9.94 32.08
C SER A 6 -18.47 -10.09 30.92
N ARG A 7 -18.92 -10.78 29.85
CA ARG A 7 -18.25 -10.74 28.54
C ARG A 7 -18.65 -9.44 27.86
N THR A 8 -17.77 -8.44 27.94
CA THR A 8 -17.86 -7.23 27.12
C THR A 8 -17.33 -7.59 25.74
N LEU A 9 -18.22 -7.69 24.75
CA LEU A 9 -17.88 -7.81 23.34
C LEU A 9 -17.44 -6.41 22.87
N VAL A 10 -16.14 -6.20 22.71
CA VAL A 10 -15.60 -4.97 22.10
C VAL A 10 -15.57 -5.21 20.59
N LEU A 11 -16.49 -4.56 19.89
CA LEU A 11 -16.54 -4.50 18.43
C LEU A 11 -15.40 -3.59 17.95
N LEU A 12 -14.37 -4.17 17.33
CA LEU A 12 -13.20 -3.43 16.85
C LEU A 12 -13.43 -3.06 15.38
N VAL A 13 -13.73 -1.79 15.13
CA VAL A 13 -13.95 -1.23 13.79
C VAL A 13 -12.59 -0.91 13.18
N VAL A 14 -12.19 -1.64 12.15
CA VAL A 14 -10.96 -1.41 11.38
C VAL A 14 -11.29 -0.48 10.20
N VAL A 15 -10.76 0.74 10.23
CA VAL A 15 -10.93 1.73 9.16
C VAL A 15 -9.84 1.53 8.12
N GLY A 16 -10.16 0.84 7.02
CA GLY A 16 -9.31 0.69 5.85
C GLY A 16 -9.69 1.72 4.77
N SER A 17 -8.92 2.80 4.67
CA SER A 17 -8.84 3.60 3.44
C SER A 17 -7.36 3.86 3.15
N LEU A 18 -6.70 2.95 2.44
CA LEU A 18 -5.48 3.29 1.72
C LEU A 18 -5.91 4.09 0.48
N VAL A 19 -6.24 5.36 0.72
CA VAL A 19 -6.03 6.37 -0.30
C VAL A 19 -4.58 6.79 -0.09
N VAL A 20 -3.66 6.10 -0.78
CA VAL A 20 -2.49 6.83 -1.27
C VAL A 20 -3.12 8.00 -1.98
N ALA A 21 -2.96 9.20 -1.43
CA ALA A 21 -3.36 10.43 -2.09
C ALA A 21 -2.41 10.68 -3.27
N GLY A 22 -2.23 9.69 -4.14
CA GLY A 22 -2.08 9.89 -5.56
C GLY A 22 -3.41 10.47 -6.05
N VAL A 23 -3.67 11.71 -5.65
CA VAL A 23 -4.54 12.57 -6.45
C VAL A 23 -3.85 12.54 -7.80
N ALA A 24 -4.43 11.81 -8.76
CA ALA A 24 -4.21 12.10 -10.17
C ALA A 24 -4.19 13.62 -10.29
N PRO A 25 -3.34 14.23 -11.14
CA PRO A 25 -3.47 15.65 -11.39
C PRO A 25 -4.93 15.86 -11.75
N ALA A 26 -5.71 16.39 -10.82
CA ALA A 26 -6.99 16.93 -11.13
C ALA A 26 -6.57 17.95 -12.18
N VAL A 27 -6.95 17.69 -13.43
CA VAL A 27 -7.13 18.75 -14.39
C VAL A 27 -8.21 19.57 -13.69
N ALA A 28 -7.75 20.47 -12.81
CA ALA A 28 -8.53 21.58 -12.36
C ALA A 28 -9.05 22.12 -13.67
N THR A 29 -10.38 22.16 -13.79
CA THR A 29 -11.01 23.15 -14.64
C THR A 29 -10.15 24.39 -14.52
N VAL A 30 -9.48 24.75 -15.62
CA VAL A 30 -8.58 25.89 -15.69
C VAL A 30 -9.47 27.07 -15.35
N ASP A 31 -9.57 27.37 -14.07
CA ASP A 31 -10.11 28.63 -13.63
C ASP A 31 -9.03 29.60 -14.04
N SER A 32 -9.32 30.30 -15.13
CA SER A 32 -8.37 31.13 -15.86
C SER A 32 -7.93 32.27 -14.95
N ASP A 33 -6.93 31.99 -14.13
CA ASP A 33 -6.13 32.97 -13.41
C ASP A 33 -5.43 33.82 -14.47
N PRO A 34 -5.70 35.13 -14.55
CA PRO A 34 -5.08 35.98 -15.56
C PRO A 34 -3.54 35.97 -15.50
N ASP A 35 -2.95 35.54 -14.37
CA ASP A 35 -1.51 35.38 -14.16
C ASP A 35 -1.00 33.93 -14.36
N ALA A 36 -1.86 32.93 -14.60
CA ALA A 36 -1.42 31.53 -14.77
C ALA A 36 -0.49 31.32 -15.98
N ALA A 37 -0.55 32.19 -16.99
CA ALA A 37 0.32 32.13 -18.15
C ALA A 37 1.81 32.41 -17.83
N GLU A 38 2.12 32.98 -16.66
CA GLU A 38 3.50 33.31 -16.26
C GLU A 38 4.15 32.27 -15.32
N TRP A 39 3.41 31.25 -14.88
CA TRP A 39 3.90 30.26 -13.91
C TRP A 39 4.12 28.90 -14.56
N THR A 40 5.34 28.38 -14.44
CA THR A 40 5.72 27.04 -14.92
C THR A 40 5.70 26.05 -13.78
N THR A 41 5.03 24.91 -13.97
CA THR A 41 5.11 23.77 -13.04
C THR A 41 6.35 22.94 -13.37
N LEU A 42 7.18 22.65 -12.38
CA LEU A 42 8.36 21.81 -12.56
C LEU A 42 8.01 20.33 -12.28
N PRO A 43 8.57 19.38 -13.05
CA PRO A 43 8.55 17.98 -12.68
C PRO A 43 9.51 17.73 -11.51
N THR A 44 9.08 16.98 -10.50
CA THR A 44 9.93 16.57 -9.37
C THR A 44 10.88 15.46 -9.80
N HIS A 45 12.18 15.58 -9.49
CA HIS A 45 13.15 14.50 -9.64
C HIS A 45 13.62 14.05 -8.25
N GLU A 46 13.37 12.78 -7.91
CA GLU A 46 13.82 12.17 -6.65
C GLU A 46 15.23 11.59 -6.84
N GLY A 47 16.10 11.87 -5.87
CA GLY A 47 17.55 11.80 -6.05
C GLY A 47 18.14 10.39 -6.28
N GLY A 48 18.89 10.27 -7.38
CA GLY A 48 19.88 9.22 -7.63
C GLY A 48 21.02 9.73 -8.52
N SER A 49 22.24 9.72 -7.98
CA SER A 49 23.53 10.09 -8.58
C SER A 49 23.75 11.56 -9.00
N THR A 50 24.81 12.15 -8.45
CA THR A 50 25.39 13.44 -8.82
C THR A 50 25.82 13.44 -10.30
N GLY A 51 24.92 13.94 -11.15
CA GLY A 51 25.28 14.40 -12.48
C GLY A 51 26.39 15.44 -12.39
N THR A 52 27.39 15.32 -13.26
CA THR A 52 28.46 16.32 -13.37
C THR A 52 27.82 17.67 -13.72
N PRO A 53 28.15 18.79 -13.04
CA PRO A 53 27.49 20.06 -13.29
C PRO A 53 27.81 20.55 -14.70
N SER A 54 26.86 20.43 -15.63
CA SER A 54 26.56 21.60 -16.46
C SER A 54 25.80 22.59 -15.56
N GLU A 55 25.87 23.90 -15.85
CA GLU A 55 25.21 24.97 -15.09
C GLU A 55 23.66 24.88 -15.15
N GLU A 56 23.10 23.77 -14.67
CA GLU A 56 21.68 23.54 -14.57
C GLU A 56 21.21 24.17 -13.26
N ALA A 57 20.27 25.13 -13.34
CA ALA A 57 19.70 25.76 -12.17
C ALA A 57 18.91 24.72 -11.36
N ILE A 58 19.25 24.49 -10.09
CA ILE A 58 18.55 23.51 -9.24
C ILE A 58 17.72 24.26 -8.22
N LEU A 59 16.40 24.01 -8.21
CA LEU A 59 15.51 24.38 -7.13
C LEU A 59 15.39 23.19 -6.18
N HIS A 60 15.84 23.36 -4.94
CA HIS A 60 15.83 22.28 -3.96
C HIS A 60 14.85 22.59 -2.81
N GLN A 61 13.87 21.71 -2.58
CA GLN A 61 13.02 21.74 -1.40
C GLN A 61 13.56 20.77 -0.35
N ARG A 62 13.81 21.26 0.86
CA ARG A 62 14.17 20.45 2.03
C ARG A 62 13.01 20.46 3.02
N ALA A 63 12.37 19.32 3.21
CA ALA A 63 11.46 19.12 4.33
C ALA A 63 12.27 18.76 5.57
N ILE A 64 11.91 19.34 6.72
CA ILE A 64 12.62 19.13 7.98
C ILE A 64 11.60 18.84 9.07
N ALA A 65 11.69 17.64 9.67
CA ALA A 65 10.81 17.21 10.75
C ALA A 65 11.42 17.44 12.13
N SER A 66 10.60 17.92 13.07
CA SER A 66 10.96 18.04 14.49
C SER A 66 9.77 17.72 15.39
N ARG A 67 10.03 17.13 16.55
CA ARG A 67 9.02 16.97 17.60
C ARG A 67 8.74 18.32 18.25
N ASN A 68 7.52 18.48 18.76
CA ASN A 68 7.18 19.64 19.57
C ASN A 68 7.37 19.30 21.07
N PRO A 69 7.67 20.29 21.94
CA PRO A 69 7.79 20.05 23.38
C PRO A 69 6.49 19.55 24.03
N GLU A 70 5.34 19.96 23.48
CA GLU A 70 4.03 19.46 23.87
C GLU A 70 3.62 18.34 22.90
N PRO A 71 3.22 17.16 23.41
CA PRO A 71 2.85 16.02 22.58
C PRO A 71 1.55 16.26 21.80
N GLY A 72 1.35 15.47 20.75
CA GLY A 72 0.17 15.48 19.89
C GLY A 72 0.36 16.24 18.58
N SER A 73 1.56 16.77 18.33
CA SER A 73 1.89 17.36 17.04
C SER A 73 3.39 17.38 16.75
N VAL A 74 3.73 17.34 15.48
CA VAL A 74 5.09 17.60 14.98
C VAL A 74 5.11 18.90 14.17
N THR A 75 6.29 19.45 13.97
CA THR A 75 6.50 20.56 13.05
C THR A 75 7.24 20.06 11.82
N LEU A 76 6.71 20.36 10.63
CA LEU A 76 7.36 20.16 9.35
C LEU A 76 7.71 21.52 8.76
N THR A 77 8.98 21.75 8.46
CA THR A 77 9.46 22.98 7.82
C THR A 77 9.95 22.68 6.41
N PHE A 78 9.33 23.30 5.42
CA PHE A 78 9.76 23.28 4.03
C PHE A 78 10.67 24.47 3.78
N ALA A 79 11.96 24.23 3.57
CA ALA A 79 12.95 25.23 3.21
C ALA A 79 13.29 25.10 1.72
N TYR A 80 13.51 26.22 1.05
CA TYR A 80 13.81 26.23 -0.38
C TYR A 80 15.18 26.85 -0.63
N ASP A 81 16.04 26.17 -1.38
CA ASP A 81 17.24 26.76 -1.96
C ASP A 81 16.89 27.15 -3.41
N VAL A 82 16.65 28.46 -3.62
CA VAL A 82 16.13 29.02 -4.88
C VAL A 82 17.28 29.51 -5.76
N PRO A 83 17.44 28.99 -7.00
CA PRO A 83 18.53 29.42 -7.87
C PRO A 83 18.27 30.82 -8.43
N SER A 84 19.33 31.58 -8.71
CA SER A 84 19.24 32.97 -9.19
C SER A 84 18.48 33.15 -10.50
N ALA A 85 18.33 32.09 -11.29
CA ALA A 85 17.52 32.09 -12.52
C ALA A 85 16.00 32.14 -12.25
N VAL A 86 15.56 31.80 -11.03
CA VAL A 86 14.15 31.85 -10.61
C VAL A 86 13.86 33.24 -10.07
N THR A 87 12.93 33.96 -10.70
CA THR A 87 12.52 35.31 -10.32
C THR A 87 11.21 35.34 -9.55
N GLY A 88 10.57 34.20 -9.37
CA GLY A 88 9.34 34.04 -8.59
C GLY A 88 9.11 32.58 -8.23
N LEU A 89 8.65 32.34 -7.01
CA LEU A 89 8.34 31.01 -6.49
C LEU A 89 6.95 31.03 -5.85
N ARG A 90 6.07 30.14 -6.31
CA ARG A 90 4.73 29.92 -5.79
C ARG A 90 4.64 28.50 -5.25
N VAL A 91 4.29 28.38 -3.97
CA VAL A 91 4.14 27.10 -3.29
C VAL A 91 2.70 26.92 -2.84
N ALA A 92 2.15 25.72 -3.02
CA ALA A 92 0.94 25.28 -2.33
C ALA A 92 1.27 24.11 -1.41
N VAL A 93 0.71 24.16 -0.20
CA VAL A 93 0.73 23.04 0.75
C VAL A 93 -0.73 22.65 0.97
N PRO A 94 -1.34 21.79 0.11
CA PRO A 94 -2.79 21.57 0.07
C PRO A 94 -3.39 21.07 1.38
N VAL A 95 -2.55 20.55 2.27
CA VAL A 95 -2.95 19.98 3.55
C VAL A 95 -3.12 21.03 4.64
N VAL A 96 -2.63 22.25 4.44
CA VAL A 96 -2.79 23.35 5.40
C VAL A 96 -4.27 23.75 5.47
N GLY A 97 -4.82 23.74 6.68
CA GLY A 97 -6.23 24.04 6.92
C GLY A 97 -7.14 22.82 6.91
N LEU A 98 -6.62 21.63 6.63
CA LEU A 98 -7.29 20.38 7.01
C LEU A 98 -7.27 20.24 8.54
N ASP A 99 -8.22 19.47 9.08
CA ASP A 99 -8.32 19.24 10.52
C ASP A 99 -6.99 18.73 11.08
N GLY A 100 -6.52 19.38 12.16
CA GLY A 100 -5.26 19.06 12.80
C GLY A 100 -4.00 19.61 12.12
N ILE A 101 -4.10 20.35 11.02
CA ILE A 101 -2.94 20.90 10.30
C ILE A 101 -3.04 22.42 10.18
N SER A 102 -2.08 23.12 10.78
CA SER A 102 -2.05 24.59 10.79
C SER A 102 -0.71 25.15 10.35
N LEU A 103 -0.71 26.40 9.88
CA LEU A 103 0.51 27.14 9.62
C LEU A 103 1.15 27.53 10.96
N ALA A 104 2.39 27.12 11.18
CA ALA A 104 3.18 27.46 12.36
C ALA A 104 4.01 28.74 12.14
N GLY A 105 4.51 28.95 10.92
CA GLY A 105 5.30 30.11 10.56
C GLY A 105 5.64 30.14 9.07
N MET A 106 6.12 31.29 8.60
CA MET A 106 6.66 31.45 7.27
C MET A 106 7.73 32.55 7.28
N ASP A 107 8.75 32.40 6.46
CA ASP A 107 9.81 33.40 6.24
C ASP A 107 10.07 33.54 4.75
N GLY A 108 10.20 34.78 4.27
CA GLY A 108 10.33 35.07 2.83
C GLY A 108 9.12 34.76 1.97
N PHE A 109 7.96 34.44 2.57
CA PHE A 109 6.71 34.17 1.86
C PHE A 109 5.56 35.05 2.34
N GLU A 110 4.70 35.44 1.40
CA GLU A 110 3.37 36.00 1.70
C GLU A 110 2.28 34.99 1.34
N ARG A 111 1.32 34.78 2.25
CA ARG A 111 0.18 33.90 2.01
C ARG A 111 -0.97 34.65 1.35
N THR A 112 -1.36 34.19 0.17
CA THR A 112 -2.49 34.73 -0.60
C THR A 112 -3.85 34.29 -0.03
N GLU A 113 -4.92 35.00 -0.40
CA GLU A 113 -6.31 34.62 -0.06
C GLU A 113 -6.69 33.24 -0.61
N ARG A 114 -6.11 32.85 -1.75
CA ARG A 114 -6.32 31.53 -2.39
C ARG A 114 -5.49 30.41 -1.74
N GLY A 115 -4.69 30.71 -0.71
CA GLY A 115 -3.94 29.71 0.06
C GLY A 115 -2.54 29.36 -0.46
N TYR A 116 -2.08 30.01 -1.53
CA TYR A 116 -0.69 29.90 -2.00
C TYR A 116 0.26 30.76 -1.17
N PHE A 117 1.53 30.35 -1.14
CA PHE A 117 2.65 31.10 -0.59
C PHE A 117 3.49 31.66 -1.74
N LEU A 118 3.62 32.98 -1.82
CA LEU A 118 4.41 33.68 -2.84
C LEU A 118 5.71 34.18 -2.23
N TRP A 119 6.83 33.78 -2.84
CA TRP A 119 8.15 34.21 -2.42
C TRP A 119 8.33 35.71 -2.71
N ASP A 120 8.96 36.42 -1.79
CA ASP A 120 9.21 37.87 -1.87
C ASP A 120 10.25 38.27 -2.93
N GLY A 121 11.06 37.32 -3.41
CA GLY A 121 12.13 37.55 -4.38
C GLY A 121 13.47 37.97 -3.78
N GLU A 122 13.55 38.15 -2.46
CA GLU A 122 14.73 38.70 -1.77
C GLU A 122 15.31 37.71 -0.74
N THR A 123 14.45 36.93 -0.08
CA THR A 123 14.88 35.99 0.96
C THR A 123 15.62 34.81 0.33
N GLU A 124 16.91 34.66 0.63
CA GLU A 124 17.76 33.62 0.02
C GLU A 124 17.30 32.18 0.31
N ARG A 125 16.70 31.94 1.48
CA ARG A 125 16.23 30.61 1.93
C ARG A 125 14.85 30.73 2.56
N PRO A 126 13.79 30.94 1.76
CA PRO A 126 12.46 31.13 2.29
C PRO A 126 11.94 29.82 2.87
N THR A 127 11.07 29.90 3.88
CA THR A 127 10.57 28.73 4.61
C THR A 127 9.06 28.80 4.87
N ILE A 128 8.43 27.63 4.91
CA ILE A 128 7.04 27.44 5.34
C ILE A 128 7.03 26.35 6.40
N SER A 129 6.61 26.66 7.61
CA SER A 129 6.47 25.70 8.71
C SER A 129 5.01 25.39 8.97
N ILE A 130 4.67 24.12 9.00
CA ILE A 130 3.34 23.63 9.40
C ILE A 130 3.43 22.85 10.70
N ARG A 131 2.41 23.00 11.55
CA ARG A 131 2.17 22.10 12.68
C ARG A 131 1.16 21.06 12.25
N MET A 132 1.53 19.80 12.35
CA MET A 132 0.71 18.68 11.94
C MET A 132 0.40 17.82 13.17
N ALA A 133 -0.89 17.67 13.47
CA ALA A 133 -1.36 16.76 14.49
C ALA A 133 -0.95 15.33 14.13
N VAL A 134 -0.54 14.61 15.16
CA VAL A 134 -0.18 13.19 15.09
C VAL A 134 -1.09 12.44 16.06
N SER A 135 -1.41 11.21 15.74
CA SER A 135 -2.31 10.40 16.56
C SER A 135 -1.52 9.46 17.47
N ASP A 136 -2.28 8.77 18.32
CA ASP A 136 -1.83 7.59 19.04
C ASP A 136 -1.95 6.30 18.21
N SER A 137 -2.49 6.33 16.98
CA SER A 137 -2.71 5.13 16.17
C SER A 137 -2.50 5.37 14.67
N LEU A 138 -1.77 4.46 14.02
CA LEU A 138 -1.60 4.47 12.57
C LEU A 138 -2.87 3.92 11.93
N ALA A 139 -3.87 4.80 11.80
CA ALA A 139 -5.08 4.56 11.04
C ALA A 139 -4.98 5.20 9.65
N SER A 140 -5.80 4.72 8.72
CA SER A 140 -6.00 5.32 7.40
C SER A 140 -6.10 6.86 7.44
N GLY A 141 -5.27 7.53 6.63
CA GLY A 141 -5.24 9.00 6.50
C GLY A 141 -4.46 9.75 7.59
N VAL A 142 -3.94 9.05 8.59
CA VAL A 142 -3.07 9.62 9.63
C VAL A 142 -1.67 9.86 9.07
N ARG A 143 -1.18 11.09 9.20
CA ARG A 143 0.12 11.52 8.66
C ARG A 143 1.29 11.40 9.65
N GLY A 144 1.04 10.85 10.83
CA GLY A 144 2.07 10.47 11.77
C GLY A 144 1.51 9.94 13.09
N ILE A 145 2.33 9.15 13.77
CA ILE A 145 2.10 8.65 15.12
C ILE A 145 3.13 9.28 16.06
N GLU A 146 2.72 9.54 17.30
CA GLU A 146 3.64 9.95 18.35
C GLU A 146 3.43 9.12 19.62
N ARG A 147 4.55 8.89 20.31
CA ARG A 147 4.67 8.32 21.65
C ARG A 147 5.58 9.23 22.46
N ASP A 148 5.73 8.92 23.74
CA ASP A 148 6.48 9.75 24.68
C ASP A 148 7.90 10.07 24.17
N ASP A 149 8.61 9.07 23.65
CA ASP A 149 10.01 9.14 23.26
C ASP A 149 10.28 9.13 21.74
N TRP A 150 9.27 8.84 20.92
CA TRP A 150 9.43 8.81 19.46
C TRP A 150 8.19 9.23 18.67
N ALA A 151 8.37 9.57 17.40
CA ALA A 151 7.31 9.78 16.43
C ALA A 151 7.72 9.23 15.05
N LEU A 152 6.75 8.75 14.27
CA LEU A 152 6.93 8.49 12.84
C LEU A 152 5.99 9.42 12.08
N VAL A 153 6.52 10.14 11.09
CA VAL A 153 5.76 11.14 10.33
C VAL A 153 5.99 10.98 8.84
N SER A 154 4.95 11.28 8.06
CA SER A 154 5.02 11.31 6.60
C SER A 154 4.97 12.76 6.10
N GLU A 155 5.86 13.08 5.17
CA GLU A 155 5.89 14.39 4.49
C GLU A 155 4.64 14.54 3.61
N PRO A 156 3.85 15.62 3.78
CA PRO A 156 2.76 15.90 2.86
C PRO A 156 3.30 16.45 1.54
N GLN A 157 2.63 16.11 0.45
CA GLN A 157 2.96 16.66 -0.87
C GLN A 157 2.78 18.19 -0.90
N THR A 158 3.77 18.86 -1.48
CA THR A 158 3.74 20.28 -1.85
C THR A 158 3.59 20.40 -3.36
N ARG A 159 3.10 21.56 -3.83
CA ARG A 159 3.09 21.89 -5.26
C ARG A 159 3.91 23.14 -5.47
N ILE A 160 4.87 23.08 -6.39
CA ILE A 160 5.80 24.16 -6.68
C ILE A 160 5.58 24.65 -8.10
N GLN A 161 5.54 25.97 -8.25
CA GLN A 161 5.53 26.65 -9.53
C GLN A 161 6.54 27.81 -9.50
N VAL A 162 7.21 28.02 -10.62
CA VAL A 162 8.27 29.02 -10.75
C VAL A 162 7.98 30.00 -11.88
N ARG A 163 8.50 31.21 -11.74
CA ARG A 163 8.68 32.18 -12.82
C ARG A 163 10.16 32.26 -13.14
N THR A 164 10.53 31.94 -14.37
CA THR A 164 11.92 31.88 -14.82
C THR A 164 11.97 31.82 -16.35
N ASP A 165 13.05 32.32 -16.94
CA ASP A 165 13.37 32.12 -18.37
C ASP A 165 14.26 30.86 -18.59
N ALA A 166 14.60 30.14 -17.52
CA ALA A 166 15.39 28.92 -17.54
C ALA A 166 14.52 27.68 -17.30
N GLN A 167 15.13 26.49 -17.38
CA GLN A 167 14.47 25.21 -17.12
C GLN A 167 15.08 24.55 -15.87
N PRO A 168 14.79 25.05 -14.65
CA PRO A 168 15.42 24.52 -13.45
C PRO A 168 14.96 23.10 -13.14
N LEU A 169 15.87 22.27 -12.62
CA LEU A 169 15.55 20.95 -12.09
C LEU A 169 15.00 21.10 -10.67
N GLN A 170 13.82 20.52 -10.39
CA GLN A 170 13.29 20.44 -9.04
C GLN A 170 13.78 19.17 -8.36
N THR A 171 14.36 19.31 -7.17
CA THR A 171 14.77 18.19 -6.32
C THR A 171 14.21 18.34 -4.91
N THR A 172 14.04 17.23 -4.20
CA THR A 172 13.51 17.19 -2.84
C THR A 172 14.42 16.40 -1.89
N SER A 173 14.49 16.80 -0.63
CA SER A 173 15.02 15.97 0.46
C SER A 173 14.09 16.01 1.67
N PHE A 174 14.17 14.98 2.51
CA PHE A 174 13.51 14.96 3.80
C PHE A 174 14.53 14.65 4.90
N ASP A 175 14.60 15.53 5.88
CA ASP A 175 15.60 15.56 6.94
C ASP A 175 14.94 15.66 8.32
N VAL A 176 15.73 15.32 9.35
CA VAL A 176 15.39 15.57 10.75
C VAL A 176 16.07 16.86 11.21
N ALA A 177 15.41 17.65 12.05
CA ALA A 177 15.93 18.92 12.53
C ALA A 177 17.30 18.79 13.24
N ALA A 178 18.13 19.82 13.13
CA ALA A 178 19.45 19.81 13.75
C ALA A 178 19.34 19.68 15.29
N GLY A 179 20.06 18.72 15.86
CA GLY A 179 20.03 18.43 17.29
C GLY A 179 18.88 17.51 17.72
N GLU A 180 17.94 17.21 16.82
CA GLU A 180 16.91 16.20 17.02
C GLU A 180 17.49 14.81 16.67
N GLN A 181 17.21 13.81 17.51
CA GLN A 181 17.56 12.43 17.18
C GLN A 181 16.54 11.87 16.18
N GLY A 182 16.99 11.24 15.10
CA GLY A 182 16.07 10.62 14.16
C GLY A 182 16.73 10.22 12.85
N PHE A 183 15.92 9.69 11.94
CA PHE A 183 16.31 9.34 10.58
C PHE A 183 15.14 9.63 9.64
N ALA A 184 15.43 10.24 8.49
CA ALA A 184 14.44 10.53 7.46
C ALA A 184 14.91 10.01 6.10
N ARG A 185 13.98 9.43 5.36
CA ARG A 185 14.18 8.95 3.98
C ARG A 185 12.83 8.73 3.30
N SER A 186 12.78 8.98 1.99
CA SER A 186 11.62 8.69 1.12
C SER A 186 10.29 9.13 1.73
N HIS A 187 10.21 10.41 2.10
CA HIS A 187 9.04 11.06 2.70
C HIS A 187 8.55 10.49 4.04
N LEU A 188 9.35 9.67 4.72
CA LEU A 188 9.14 9.21 6.09
C LEU A 188 10.26 9.70 7.00
N ALA A 189 9.92 10.08 8.23
CA ALA A 189 10.89 10.42 9.26
C ALA A 189 10.51 9.77 10.59
N TYR A 190 11.46 9.03 11.16
CA TYR A 190 11.41 8.56 12.54
C TYR A 190 12.19 9.55 13.41
N LEU A 191 11.51 10.14 14.38
CA LEU A 191 12.05 11.09 15.34
C LEU A 191 12.15 10.40 16.69
N GLY A 192 13.34 10.27 17.26
CA GLY A 192 13.58 9.62 18.55
C GLY A 192 14.77 8.63 18.55
N PRO A 193 15.02 7.99 19.70
CA PRO A 193 16.04 6.96 19.85
C PRO A 193 15.84 5.79 18.89
N HIS A 194 16.94 5.39 18.23
CA HIS A 194 16.94 4.25 17.31
C HIS A 194 18.37 3.73 17.09
N GLU A 195 18.47 2.47 16.69
CA GLU A 195 19.66 1.89 16.08
C GLU A 195 19.53 1.91 14.54
N ARG A 196 20.64 2.09 13.82
CA ARG A 196 20.68 1.95 12.36
C ARG A 196 21.48 0.73 11.96
N ARG A 197 20.86 -0.17 11.21
CA ARG A 197 21.50 -1.35 10.63
C ARG A 197 21.49 -1.25 9.12
N ASN A 198 22.65 -1.03 8.53
CA ASN A 198 22.82 -1.04 7.08
C ASN A 198 23.27 -2.42 6.60
N VAL A 199 22.64 -2.91 5.55
CA VAL A 199 22.95 -4.19 4.91
C VAL A 199 22.93 -3.99 3.40
N THR A 200 23.80 -4.72 2.70
CA THR A 200 23.76 -4.82 1.24
C THR A 200 23.27 -6.21 0.89
N VAL A 201 22.23 -6.27 0.04
CA VAL A 201 21.59 -7.49 -0.46
C VAL A 201 21.70 -7.44 -1.99
N ALA A 202 22.50 -8.35 -2.57
CA ALA A 202 22.98 -8.21 -3.95
C ALA A 202 23.55 -6.78 -4.20
N ASP A 203 22.94 -6.02 -5.12
CA ASP A 203 23.33 -4.64 -5.46
C ASP A 203 22.50 -3.55 -4.75
N GLU A 204 21.47 -3.94 -3.98
CA GLU A 204 20.59 -3.02 -3.24
C GLU A 204 21.09 -2.77 -1.80
N ARG A 205 21.02 -1.51 -1.34
CA ARG A 205 21.32 -1.15 0.06
C ARG A 205 20.04 -1.05 0.89
N ALA A 206 19.90 -1.92 1.89
CA ALA A 206 18.82 -1.86 2.86
C ALA A 206 19.28 -1.15 4.15
N THR A 207 18.55 -0.12 4.57
CA THR A 207 18.75 0.56 5.86
C THR A 207 17.58 0.27 6.79
N PHE A 208 17.83 -0.42 7.88
CA PHE A 208 16.86 -0.61 8.96
C PHE A 208 17.05 0.46 10.03
N VAL A 209 15.96 1.15 10.38
CA VAL A 209 15.87 2.11 11.48
C VAL A 209 15.10 1.42 12.60
N LEU A 210 15.81 0.91 13.59
CA LEU A 210 15.28 0.09 14.67
C LEU A 210 14.92 0.98 15.86
N GLY A 211 13.65 1.37 15.97
CA GLY A 211 13.13 2.08 17.13
C GLY A 211 12.86 1.17 18.33
N ALA A 212 12.71 -0.13 18.08
CA ALA A 212 12.56 -1.16 19.12
C ALA A 212 13.91 -1.81 19.44
N GLU A 213 14.39 -1.68 20.68
CA GLU A 213 15.69 -2.25 21.11
C GLU A 213 15.78 -3.78 20.98
N SER A 214 14.65 -4.47 21.06
CA SER A 214 14.57 -5.94 20.94
C SER A 214 14.37 -6.44 19.51
N ALA A 215 14.22 -5.53 18.53
CA ALA A 215 13.99 -5.93 17.14
C ALA A 215 15.24 -6.57 16.52
N THR A 216 15.07 -7.76 15.96
CA THR A 216 16.13 -8.48 15.24
C THR A 216 15.74 -8.61 13.76
N PRO A 217 16.46 -7.95 12.83
CA PRO A 217 16.09 -7.96 11.41
C PRO A 217 16.63 -9.17 10.63
N ASP A 218 17.20 -10.18 11.29
CA ASP A 218 17.95 -11.25 10.61
C ASP A 218 17.10 -12.04 9.60
N ARG A 219 15.87 -12.42 9.96
CA ARG A 219 14.96 -13.13 9.05
C ARG A 219 14.53 -12.27 7.87
N ALA A 220 14.24 -10.99 8.13
CA ALA A 220 13.92 -10.01 7.10
C ALA A 220 15.10 -9.75 6.15
N ILE A 221 16.34 -9.68 6.68
CA ILE A 221 17.57 -9.56 5.88
C ILE A 221 17.77 -10.80 5.01
N ALA A 222 17.53 -12.00 5.54
CA ALA A 222 17.61 -13.23 4.76
C ALA A 222 16.60 -13.23 3.61
N PHE A 223 15.34 -12.89 3.88
CA PHE A 223 14.31 -12.73 2.85
C PHE A 223 14.72 -11.71 1.78
N LEU A 224 15.25 -10.54 2.16
CA LEU A 224 15.69 -9.53 1.20
C LEU A 224 16.83 -10.02 0.28
N ARG A 225 17.67 -10.95 0.74
CA ARG A 225 18.68 -11.59 -0.13
C ARG A 225 18.00 -12.48 -1.16
N THR A 226 17.17 -13.42 -0.71
CA THR A 226 16.40 -14.29 -1.60
C THR A 226 15.61 -13.47 -2.62
N ALA A 227 14.88 -12.45 -2.15
CA ALA A 227 14.00 -11.66 -2.99
C ALA A 227 14.76 -10.85 -4.05
N ASN A 228 15.92 -10.27 -3.72
CA ASN A 228 16.74 -9.57 -4.72
C ASN A 228 17.41 -10.53 -5.71
N GLU A 229 17.70 -11.76 -5.31
CA GLU A 229 18.34 -12.76 -6.16
C GLU A 229 17.33 -13.47 -7.09
N HIS A 230 16.10 -13.66 -6.64
CA HIS A 230 15.15 -14.60 -7.26
C HIS A 230 13.78 -14.02 -7.60
N PHE A 231 13.32 -12.98 -6.91
CA PHE A 231 11.96 -12.45 -7.08
C PHE A 231 11.96 -11.14 -7.88
N ASP A 232 12.38 -11.24 -9.15
CA ASP A 232 12.37 -10.09 -10.06
C ASP A 232 10.94 -9.75 -10.53
N LEU A 233 10.52 -8.53 -10.22
CA LEU A 233 9.27 -7.93 -10.69
C LEU A 233 9.51 -6.89 -11.82
N GLY A 234 10.71 -6.89 -12.40
CA GLY A 234 11.14 -5.95 -13.43
C GLY A 234 11.51 -4.57 -12.89
N VAL A 235 11.60 -4.41 -11.56
CA VAL A 235 11.96 -3.14 -10.91
C VAL A 235 13.05 -3.39 -9.88
N GLN A 236 14.22 -2.81 -10.12
CA GLN A 236 15.33 -2.79 -9.17
C GLN A 236 15.38 -1.43 -8.48
N ARG A 237 15.79 -1.42 -7.21
CA ARG A 237 16.01 -0.20 -6.43
C ARG A 237 17.44 -0.20 -5.91
N ASP A 238 18.07 0.97 -5.90
CA ASP A 238 19.41 1.13 -5.33
C ASP A 238 19.39 1.06 -3.80
N THR A 239 18.27 1.48 -3.20
CA THR A 239 18.12 1.57 -1.75
C THR A 239 16.70 1.29 -1.30
N ILE A 240 16.55 0.63 -0.16
CA ILE A 240 15.30 0.59 0.62
C ILE A 240 15.55 1.00 2.07
N THR A 241 14.53 1.60 2.71
CA THR A 241 14.57 1.93 4.13
C THR A 241 13.41 1.27 4.87
N VAL A 242 13.70 0.57 5.95
CA VAL A 242 12.70 -0.08 6.81
C VAL A 242 12.69 0.60 8.17
N PHE A 243 11.60 1.27 8.51
CA PHE A 243 11.38 1.82 9.85
C PHE A 243 10.69 0.78 10.73
N VAL A 244 11.37 0.32 11.78
CA VAL A 244 10.84 -0.70 12.70
C VAL A 244 10.35 0.00 13.96
N LEU A 245 9.03 0.06 14.09
CA LEU A 245 8.36 0.80 15.14
C LEU A 245 8.23 -0.06 16.41
N PRO A 246 8.48 0.53 17.61
CA PRO A 246 8.29 -0.14 18.90
C PRO A 246 6.81 -0.15 19.31
N LEU A 247 5.97 -0.80 18.49
CA LEU A 247 4.56 -1.04 18.80
C LEU A 247 4.42 -2.21 19.79
N SER A 248 3.39 -2.18 20.65
CA SER A 248 3.16 -3.27 21.62
C SER A 248 1.68 -3.58 21.86
N GLY A 249 1.37 -4.86 22.14
CA GLY A 249 0.05 -5.28 22.63
C GLY A 249 -1.04 -5.27 21.55
N LEU A 250 -2.19 -4.64 21.81
CA LEU A 250 -3.32 -4.59 20.85
C LEU A 250 -3.00 -3.76 19.58
N GLU A 251 -1.89 -3.04 19.59
CA GLU A 251 -1.32 -2.33 18.43
C GLU A 251 -0.61 -3.28 17.45
N GLU A 252 -0.42 -4.55 17.83
CA GLU A 252 0.11 -5.64 16.99
C GLU A 252 -1.00 -6.35 16.18
N GLY A 253 -2.27 -6.04 16.44
CA GLY A 253 -3.39 -6.41 15.55
C GLY A 253 -3.23 -5.72 14.19
N PRO A 254 -3.72 -6.33 13.08
CA PRO A 254 -3.13 -6.22 11.73
C PRO A 254 -2.49 -4.87 11.48
N VAL A 255 -1.19 -4.81 11.78
CA VAL A 255 -0.39 -3.58 11.78
C VAL A 255 -0.47 -2.97 10.40
N GLN A 256 -0.89 -1.70 10.34
CA GLN A 256 -1.14 -0.98 9.09
C GLN A 256 0.15 -0.47 8.47
N ALA A 257 1.09 -1.34 8.09
CA ALA A 257 2.27 -0.84 7.40
C ALA A 257 1.90 -0.03 6.16
N ALA A 258 2.80 0.88 5.78
CA ALA A 258 2.66 1.66 4.57
C ALA A 258 4.03 1.90 3.94
N THR A 259 4.05 1.76 2.63
CA THR A 259 5.20 2.08 1.80
C THR A 259 5.02 3.47 1.17
N VAL A 260 6.08 4.26 1.24
CA VAL A 260 6.21 5.56 0.56
C VAL A 260 7.50 5.53 -0.23
N ASP A 261 7.36 5.48 -1.55
CA ASP A 261 8.46 5.27 -2.50
C ASP A 261 9.32 4.03 -2.16
N THR A 262 10.53 4.22 -1.63
CA THR A 262 11.51 3.18 -1.31
C THR A 262 11.62 2.93 0.20
N ALA A 263 10.79 3.58 1.01
CA ALA A 263 10.74 3.36 2.44
C ALA A 263 9.40 2.82 2.89
N PHE A 264 9.40 1.99 3.92
CA PHE A 264 8.19 1.54 4.58
C PHE A 264 8.43 1.35 6.07
N TRP A 265 7.36 1.21 6.83
CA TRP A 265 7.45 0.96 8.26
C TRP A 265 6.71 -0.31 8.65
N VAL A 266 7.21 -1.01 9.66
CA VAL A 266 6.60 -2.24 10.22
C VAL A 266 6.70 -2.25 11.73
N GLY A 267 5.82 -3.00 12.39
CA GLY A 267 6.03 -3.38 13.79
C GLY A 267 7.17 -4.38 13.92
N SER A 268 7.76 -4.48 15.12
CA SER A 268 8.88 -5.40 15.41
C SER A 268 8.55 -6.87 15.11
N THR A 269 7.31 -7.31 15.31
CA THR A 269 6.84 -8.66 14.99
C THR A 269 6.83 -8.95 13.48
N GLY A 270 6.67 -7.92 12.65
CA GLY A 270 6.71 -8.04 11.19
C GLY A 270 8.05 -8.54 10.66
N LEU A 271 9.15 -8.30 11.40
CA LEU A 271 10.49 -8.77 11.02
C LEU A 271 10.68 -10.29 11.14
N ARG A 272 9.76 -10.98 11.83
CA ARG A 272 9.87 -12.41 12.09
C ARG A 272 9.40 -13.27 10.92
N LEU A 273 8.57 -12.71 10.03
CA LEU A 273 7.99 -13.43 8.88
C LEU A 273 7.39 -14.79 9.29
N ASP A 274 6.61 -14.82 10.39
CA ASP A 274 6.07 -16.07 10.95
C ASP A 274 4.88 -16.66 10.15
N SER A 275 4.40 -15.98 9.11
CA SER A 275 3.28 -16.44 8.27
C SER A 275 3.40 -15.93 6.84
N THR A 276 2.75 -16.62 5.90
CA THR A 276 2.71 -16.23 4.48
C THR A 276 2.09 -14.83 4.29
N GLY A 277 1.11 -14.45 5.12
CA GLY A 277 0.54 -13.10 5.15
C GLY A 277 1.41 -12.07 5.89
N SER A 278 2.73 -12.19 5.81
CA SER A 278 3.66 -11.27 6.47
C SER A 278 3.53 -9.86 5.90
N VAL A 279 3.29 -8.89 6.78
CA VAL A 279 3.25 -7.47 6.40
C VAL A 279 4.58 -7.02 5.79
N PHE A 280 5.72 -7.57 6.22
CA PHE A 280 7.02 -7.20 5.69
C PHE A 280 7.16 -7.54 4.19
N THR A 281 6.71 -8.71 3.77
CA THR A 281 6.82 -9.14 2.37
C THR A 281 5.79 -8.44 1.49
N HIS A 282 4.61 -8.11 2.04
CA HIS A 282 3.62 -7.23 1.41
C HIS A 282 4.21 -5.85 1.10
N GLU A 283 4.78 -5.17 2.10
CA GLU A 283 5.39 -3.85 1.90
C GLU A 283 6.61 -3.89 0.97
N TYR A 284 7.41 -4.96 1.02
CA TYR A 284 8.50 -5.15 0.07
C TYR A 284 8.00 -5.07 -1.38
N VAL A 285 6.88 -5.71 -1.72
CA VAL A 285 6.31 -5.64 -3.08
C VAL A 285 5.88 -4.21 -3.44
N HIS A 286 5.32 -3.45 -2.49
CA HIS A 286 5.05 -2.02 -2.71
C HIS A 286 6.32 -1.22 -3.02
N THR A 287 7.48 -1.55 -2.43
CA THR A 287 8.76 -0.89 -2.80
C THR A 287 9.20 -1.23 -4.22
N ARG A 288 8.69 -2.28 -4.84
CA ARG A 288 9.00 -2.64 -6.23
C ARG A 288 8.03 -1.96 -7.17
N LEU A 289 6.74 -2.25 -7.00
CA LEU A 289 5.71 -1.89 -7.97
C LEU A 289 4.98 -0.58 -7.67
N SER A 290 5.09 -0.05 -6.44
CA SER A 290 4.38 1.16 -5.99
C SER A 290 2.91 1.14 -6.39
N THR A 291 2.43 2.14 -7.13
CA THR A 291 1.07 2.13 -7.70
C THR A 291 1.03 1.27 -8.96
N VAL A 292 0.22 0.21 -8.95
CA VAL A 292 0.08 -0.68 -10.12
C VAL A 292 -1.05 -0.23 -11.04
N GLY A 293 -2.15 0.29 -10.49
CA GLY A 293 -3.34 0.69 -11.24
C GLY A 293 -3.99 1.96 -10.73
N ARG A 294 -4.73 2.64 -11.60
CA ARG A 294 -5.52 3.85 -11.33
C ARG A 294 -6.96 3.66 -11.78
N GLU A 295 -7.82 4.64 -11.49
CA GLU A 295 -9.25 4.59 -11.84
C GLU A 295 -9.89 3.28 -11.33
N ASP A 296 -10.60 2.56 -12.19
CA ASP A 296 -11.21 1.26 -11.93
C ASP A 296 -10.20 0.09 -11.82
N ALA A 297 -8.89 0.33 -11.97
CA ALA A 297 -7.82 -0.63 -11.71
C ALA A 297 -7.09 -0.40 -10.38
N THR A 298 -7.54 0.53 -9.53
CA THR A 298 -6.81 0.86 -8.29
C THR A 298 -6.65 -0.32 -7.32
N TRP A 299 -7.51 -1.34 -7.43
CA TRP A 299 -7.43 -2.56 -6.62
C TRP A 299 -6.14 -3.36 -6.88
N LEU A 300 -5.51 -3.21 -8.06
CA LEU A 300 -4.31 -3.93 -8.43
C LEU A 300 -3.13 -3.63 -7.48
N THR A 301 -3.05 -2.41 -6.94
CA THR A 301 -1.94 -2.01 -6.06
C THR A 301 -1.87 -2.92 -4.82
N GLU A 302 -2.97 -3.04 -4.08
CA GLU A 302 -3.02 -3.88 -2.88
C GLU A 302 -3.12 -5.37 -3.20
N ALA A 303 -3.84 -5.73 -4.27
CA ALA A 303 -3.97 -7.12 -4.69
C ALA A 303 -2.63 -7.74 -5.10
N THR A 304 -1.80 -6.99 -5.81
CA THR A 304 -0.49 -7.44 -6.28
C THR A 304 0.48 -7.59 -5.11
N ALA A 305 0.49 -6.61 -4.18
CA ALA A 305 1.28 -6.69 -2.96
C ALA A 305 0.85 -7.85 -2.06
N GLU A 306 -0.45 -8.10 -1.93
CA GLU A 306 -0.97 -9.21 -1.14
C GLU A 306 -0.67 -10.58 -1.77
N TYR A 307 -0.85 -10.73 -3.09
CA TYR A 307 -0.57 -11.98 -3.78
C TYR A 307 0.94 -12.30 -3.79
N TYR A 308 1.76 -11.40 -4.33
CA TYR A 308 3.21 -11.65 -4.40
C TYR A 308 3.87 -11.64 -3.04
N GLY A 309 3.40 -10.82 -2.08
CA GLY A 309 3.91 -10.84 -0.72
C GLY A 309 3.73 -12.22 -0.07
N ARG A 310 2.59 -12.88 -0.29
CA ARG A 310 2.34 -14.25 0.15
C ARG A 310 3.15 -15.27 -0.61
N LEU A 311 3.18 -15.17 -1.94
CA LEU A 311 3.90 -16.09 -2.81
C LEU A 311 5.39 -16.09 -2.49
N PHE A 312 5.99 -14.92 -2.29
CA PHE A 312 7.41 -14.77 -2.01
C PHE A 312 7.77 -15.21 -0.60
N ALA A 313 6.94 -14.91 0.41
CA ALA A 313 7.12 -15.47 1.73
C ALA A 313 7.09 -17.01 1.68
N PHE A 314 6.11 -17.57 0.98
CA PHE A 314 5.95 -19.01 0.85
C PHE A 314 7.12 -19.69 0.13
N ASN A 315 7.58 -19.13 -1.01
CA ASN A 315 8.73 -19.65 -1.75
C ASN A 315 10.07 -19.41 -1.03
N ASP A 316 10.12 -18.51 -0.05
CA ASP A 316 11.26 -18.32 0.86
C ASP A 316 11.15 -19.21 2.13
N GLY A 317 10.29 -20.24 2.09
CA GLY A 317 10.15 -21.24 3.16
C GLY A 317 9.32 -20.80 4.37
N VAL A 318 8.41 -19.83 4.20
CA VAL A 318 7.50 -19.38 5.27
C VAL A 318 6.16 -20.10 5.19
N GLY A 319 5.76 -20.75 6.29
CA GLY A 319 4.43 -21.36 6.43
C GLY A 319 4.31 -22.70 5.72
N THR A 320 3.08 -23.20 5.57
CA THR A 320 2.76 -24.44 4.86
C THR A 320 1.90 -24.17 3.63
N TYR A 321 1.86 -25.12 2.69
CA TYR A 321 1.01 -25.04 1.50
C TYR A 321 -0.47 -24.78 1.84
N ASP A 322 -1.02 -25.51 2.82
CA ASP A 322 -2.40 -25.29 3.29
C ASP A 322 -2.60 -23.88 3.83
N SER A 323 -1.68 -23.38 4.66
CA SER A 323 -1.78 -22.03 5.23
C SER A 323 -1.65 -20.93 4.16
N PHE A 324 -0.90 -21.20 3.09
CA PHE A 324 -0.76 -20.33 1.94
C PHE A 324 -2.08 -20.27 1.16
N LEU A 325 -2.66 -21.42 0.81
CA LEU A 325 -3.93 -21.52 0.10
C LEU A 325 -5.08 -20.90 0.89
N ASP A 326 -5.19 -21.21 2.19
CA ASP A 326 -6.19 -20.61 3.07
C ASP A 326 -6.01 -19.09 3.19
N GLY A 327 -4.76 -18.62 3.16
CA GLY A 327 -4.43 -17.20 3.13
C GLY A 327 -4.89 -16.46 1.87
N LEU A 328 -4.89 -17.12 0.71
CA LEU A 328 -5.40 -16.59 -0.56
C LEU A 328 -6.91 -16.73 -0.71
N ARG A 329 -7.54 -17.63 0.05
CA ARG A 329 -8.95 -17.96 -0.10
C ARG A 329 -9.85 -16.82 0.38
N ALA A 330 -10.21 -15.93 -0.54
CA ALA A 330 -11.33 -15.02 -0.37
C ALA A 330 -12.67 -15.76 -0.29
N THR A 331 -13.68 -15.09 0.24
CA THR A 331 -15.07 -15.47 0.03
C THR A 331 -15.77 -14.35 -0.74
N GLN A 332 -16.80 -14.68 -1.51
CA GLN A 332 -17.58 -13.72 -2.30
C GLN A 332 -18.17 -12.56 -1.47
N TYR A 333 -18.37 -12.79 -0.16
CA TYR A 333 -19.15 -11.92 0.70
C TYR A 333 -18.38 -11.42 1.95
N THR A 334 -17.15 -11.85 2.19
CA THR A 334 -16.33 -11.40 3.33
C THR A 334 -15.77 -9.99 3.05
N PRO A 335 -15.67 -9.10 4.05
CA PRO A 335 -15.98 -9.33 5.47
C PRO A 335 -17.44 -9.08 5.90
N ASP A 336 -18.26 -8.37 5.11
CA ASP A 336 -19.52 -7.79 5.61
C ASP A 336 -20.80 -8.26 4.89
N SER A 337 -20.79 -9.47 4.33
CA SER A 337 -21.89 -10.02 3.52
C SER A 337 -22.26 -9.19 2.27
N ARG A 338 -21.33 -8.36 1.75
CA ARG A 338 -21.55 -7.48 0.60
C ARG A 338 -20.89 -8.06 -0.66
N PRO A 339 -21.56 -8.06 -1.82
CA PRO A 339 -20.92 -8.37 -3.10
C PRO A 339 -19.76 -7.40 -3.37
N VAL A 340 -18.63 -7.94 -3.85
CA VAL A 340 -17.41 -7.15 -4.10
C VAL A 340 -17.08 -7.20 -5.58
N VAL A 341 -17.07 -6.04 -6.22
CA VAL A 341 -16.65 -5.88 -7.62
C VAL A 341 -15.33 -5.11 -7.63
N LEU A 342 -14.25 -5.73 -8.11
CA LEU A 342 -12.90 -5.15 -8.01
C LEU A 342 -12.80 -3.81 -8.75
N THR A 343 -13.43 -3.72 -9.92
CA THR A 343 -13.44 -2.48 -10.72
C THR A 343 -14.38 -1.39 -10.20
N ASP A 344 -15.16 -1.65 -9.15
CA ASP A 344 -16.02 -0.66 -8.50
C ASP A 344 -15.59 -0.46 -7.04
N SER A 345 -14.79 0.60 -6.82
CA SER A 345 -14.24 0.91 -5.51
C SER A 345 -15.27 1.19 -4.43
N GLU A 346 -16.50 1.57 -4.80
CA GLU A 346 -17.56 1.80 -3.81
C GLU A 346 -17.98 0.51 -3.11
N THR A 347 -17.87 -0.63 -3.79
CA THR A 347 -18.30 -1.93 -3.24
C THR A 347 -17.42 -2.42 -2.10
N TRP A 348 -16.14 -2.04 -2.11
CA TRP A 348 -15.14 -2.43 -1.11
C TRP A 348 -14.58 -1.26 -0.31
N ARG A 349 -15.12 -0.04 -0.51
CA ARG A 349 -14.78 1.13 0.31
C ARG A 349 -15.02 0.81 1.79
N GLY A 350 -14.00 1.06 2.60
CA GLY A 350 -14.02 0.79 4.04
C GLY A 350 -13.85 -0.68 4.42
N THR A 351 -13.48 -1.57 3.50
CA THR A 351 -13.17 -2.98 3.79
C THR A 351 -11.81 -3.40 3.21
N LYS A 352 -11.37 -4.62 3.55
CA LYS A 352 -10.19 -5.26 2.96
C LYS A 352 -10.52 -6.18 1.77
N ALA A 353 -11.71 -6.06 1.19
CA ALA A 353 -12.15 -7.01 0.17
C ALA A 353 -11.32 -6.92 -1.13
N HIS A 354 -10.79 -5.75 -1.48
CA HIS A 354 -9.87 -5.58 -2.60
C HIS A 354 -8.50 -6.25 -2.38
N TYR A 355 -8.06 -6.43 -1.13
CA TYR A 355 -6.90 -7.26 -0.80
C TYR A 355 -7.25 -8.73 -1.02
N ALA A 356 -8.27 -9.22 -0.31
CA ALA A 356 -8.60 -10.65 -0.28
C ALA A 356 -9.07 -11.15 -1.66
N LYS A 357 -10.15 -10.57 -2.21
CA LYS A 357 -10.64 -10.97 -3.55
C LYS A 357 -9.62 -10.62 -4.63
N GLY A 358 -8.91 -9.51 -4.51
CA GLY A 358 -7.89 -9.12 -5.49
C GLY A 358 -6.77 -10.15 -5.57
N ALA A 359 -6.13 -10.49 -4.44
CA ALA A 359 -5.07 -11.49 -4.40
C ALA A 359 -5.54 -12.86 -4.88
N HIS A 360 -6.76 -13.26 -4.50
CA HIS A 360 -7.39 -14.49 -4.99
C HIS A 360 -7.53 -14.50 -6.52
N VAL A 361 -8.08 -13.42 -7.10
CA VAL A 361 -8.26 -13.30 -8.54
C VAL A 361 -6.91 -13.28 -9.26
N LEU A 362 -5.90 -12.61 -8.71
CA LEU A 362 -4.55 -12.60 -9.28
C LEU A 362 -3.86 -13.97 -9.21
N ALA A 363 -4.01 -14.71 -8.12
CA ALA A 363 -3.50 -16.08 -8.01
C ALA A 363 -4.12 -17.02 -9.07
N ALA A 364 -5.44 -16.95 -9.24
CA ALA A 364 -6.13 -17.72 -10.28
C ALA A 364 -5.75 -17.25 -11.70
N LEU A 365 -5.55 -15.94 -11.89
CA LEU A 365 -5.13 -15.37 -13.17
C LEU A 365 -3.71 -15.81 -13.55
N ASP A 366 -2.78 -15.82 -12.60
CA ASP A 366 -1.40 -16.27 -12.85
C ASP A 366 -1.38 -17.72 -13.35
N ALA A 367 -2.11 -18.61 -12.68
CA ALA A 367 -2.26 -20.00 -13.13
C ALA A 367 -2.95 -20.12 -14.50
N GLU A 368 -3.92 -19.25 -14.81
CA GLU A 368 -4.57 -19.24 -16.11
C GLU A 368 -3.62 -18.77 -17.23
N ILE A 369 -2.78 -17.78 -16.97
CA ILE A 369 -1.72 -17.34 -17.89
C ILE A 369 -0.75 -18.48 -18.12
N GLN A 370 -0.24 -19.11 -17.06
CA GLN A 370 0.68 -20.25 -17.16
C GLN A 370 0.05 -21.40 -17.96
N ARG A 371 -1.22 -21.75 -17.70
CA ARG A 371 -1.92 -22.82 -18.43
C ARG A 371 -2.07 -22.54 -19.92
N ARG A 372 -2.38 -21.30 -20.30
CA ARG A 372 -2.60 -20.92 -21.71
C ARG A 372 -1.31 -20.76 -22.49
N THR A 373 -0.20 -20.59 -21.79
CA THR A 373 1.12 -20.37 -22.37
C THR A 373 2.07 -21.54 -22.12
N ASP A 374 1.55 -22.69 -21.67
CA ASP A 374 2.35 -23.88 -21.30
C ASP A 374 3.52 -23.55 -20.34
N GLY A 375 3.34 -22.56 -19.47
CA GLY A 375 4.32 -22.07 -18.51
C GLY A 375 5.33 -21.07 -19.07
N GLU A 376 5.22 -20.66 -20.33
CA GLU A 376 6.13 -19.66 -20.94
C GLU A 376 5.94 -18.26 -20.33
N HIS A 377 4.74 -17.94 -19.86
CA HIS A 377 4.43 -16.67 -19.21
C HIS A 377 3.74 -16.85 -17.86
N THR A 378 3.91 -15.83 -17.01
CA THR A 378 3.26 -15.68 -15.70
C THR A 378 2.60 -14.31 -15.60
N LEU A 379 1.87 -14.07 -14.52
CA LEU A 379 1.34 -12.74 -14.23
C LEU A 379 2.45 -11.67 -14.12
N ARG A 380 3.69 -12.04 -13.78
CA ARG A 380 4.81 -11.11 -13.70
C ARG A 380 5.09 -10.44 -15.04
N ASP A 381 4.95 -11.17 -16.13
CA ASP A 381 5.20 -10.67 -17.50
C ASP A 381 4.20 -9.57 -17.91
N VAL A 382 3.02 -9.53 -17.28
CA VAL A 382 2.02 -8.47 -17.49
C VAL A 382 2.51 -7.13 -16.90
N PHE A 383 3.33 -7.18 -15.85
CA PHE A 383 3.89 -6.01 -15.18
C PHE A 383 5.30 -5.65 -15.69
N ALA A 384 6.04 -6.63 -16.22
CA ALA A 384 7.42 -6.48 -16.64
C ALA A 384 7.62 -5.33 -17.65
N GLY A 385 8.70 -4.56 -17.46
CA GLY A 385 9.10 -3.48 -18.37
C GLY A 385 8.21 -2.22 -18.34
N ARG A 386 7.20 -2.16 -17.45
CA ARG A 386 6.33 -0.99 -17.32
C ARG A 386 6.92 0.02 -16.33
N THR A 387 7.01 1.28 -16.76
CA THR A 387 7.41 2.40 -15.89
C THR A 387 6.22 3.19 -15.35
N GLU A 388 5.02 2.95 -15.88
CA GLU A 388 3.80 3.68 -15.54
C GLU A 388 2.67 2.74 -15.10
N PRO A 389 1.88 3.14 -14.08
CA PRO A 389 0.72 2.37 -13.64
C PRO A 389 -0.28 2.16 -14.78
N PHE A 390 -1.06 1.08 -14.72
CA PHE A 390 -2.23 0.93 -15.59
C PHE A 390 -3.19 2.09 -15.34
N ARG A 391 -3.52 2.82 -16.41
CA ARG A 391 -4.46 3.94 -16.32
C ARG A 391 -5.83 3.50 -15.80
N ASN A 392 -6.28 2.33 -16.22
CA ASN A 392 -7.58 1.73 -15.90
C ASN A 392 -7.57 0.22 -16.19
N TYR A 393 -8.66 -0.43 -15.84
CA TYR A 393 -8.87 -1.87 -15.98
C TYR A 393 -8.74 -2.33 -17.43
N ARG A 394 -9.22 -1.54 -18.39
CA ARG A 394 -9.09 -1.85 -19.82
C ARG A 394 -7.62 -2.00 -20.24
N ALA A 395 -6.74 -1.13 -19.74
CA ALA A 395 -5.32 -1.21 -20.04
C ALA A 395 -4.67 -2.45 -19.44
N PHE A 396 -5.06 -2.83 -18.22
CA PHE A 396 -4.61 -4.08 -17.57
C PHE A 396 -5.08 -5.31 -18.36
N ARG A 397 -6.38 -5.39 -18.67
CA ARG A 397 -6.96 -6.48 -19.48
C ARG A 397 -6.25 -6.63 -20.83
N ALA A 398 -5.96 -5.51 -21.51
CA ALA A 398 -5.24 -5.54 -22.78
C ALA A 398 -3.83 -6.12 -22.65
N ALA A 399 -3.10 -5.78 -21.58
CA ALA A 399 -1.76 -6.34 -21.33
C ALA A 399 -1.81 -7.84 -21.04
N VAL A 400 -2.80 -8.32 -20.27
CA VAL A 400 -3.00 -9.76 -20.04
C VAL A 400 -3.27 -10.53 -21.34
N VAL A 401 -4.12 -9.97 -22.21
CA VAL A 401 -4.39 -10.56 -23.53
C VAL A 401 -3.14 -10.55 -24.41
N GLU A 402 -2.35 -9.48 -24.37
CA GLU A 402 -1.11 -9.36 -25.14
C GLU A 402 -0.08 -10.41 -24.73
N VAL A 403 0.15 -10.57 -23.42
CA VAL A 403 1.09 -11.57 -22.86
C VAL A 403 0.69 -13.00 -23.24
N THR A 404 -0.61 -13.30 -23.23
CA THR A 404 -1.10 -14.66 -23.52
C THR A 404 -1.32 -14.94 -25.01
N GLY A 405 -1.48 -13.90 -25.83
CA GLY A 405 -1.91 -14.04 -27.22
C GLY A 405 -3.34 -14.58 -27.38
N ASP A 406 -4.15 -14.59 -26.32
CA ASP A 406 -5.48 -15.20 -26.29
C ASP A 406 -6.55 -14.24 -25.75
N GLU A 407 -7.38 -13.70 -26.65
CA GLU A 407 -8.46 -12.76 -26.30
C GLU A 407 -9.48 -13.35 -25.30
N SER A 408 -9.64 -14.68 -25.26
CA SER A 408 -10.63 -15.30 -24.38
C SER A 408 -10.26 -15.22 -22.89
N ILE A 409 -8.99 -14.96 -22.54
CA ILE A 409 -8.61 -14.67 -21.15
C ILE A 409 -9.16 -13.33 -20.71
N GLY A 410 -9.37 -12.40 -21.66
CA GLY A 410 -10.00 -11.12 -21.40
C GLY A 410 -11.42 -11.29 -20.87
N SER A 411 -12.21 -12.19 -21.48
CA SER A 411 -13.56 -12.50 -20.97
C SER A 411 -13.56 -13.23 -19.63
N TRP A 412 -12.57 -14.08 -19.38
CA TRP A 412 -12.36 -14.70 -18.06
C TRP A 412 -12.09 -13.62 -17.00
N LEU A 413 -11.21 -12.67 -17.31
CA LEU A 413 -10.88 -11.57 -16.40
C LEU A 413 -12.05 -10.62 -16.20
N ASP A 414 -12.82 -10.32 -17.25
CA ASP A 414 -14.03 -9.49 -17.18
C ASP A 414 -14.99 -10.07 -16.14
N ARG A 415 -15.21 -11.39 -16.16
CA ARG A 415 -16.08 -12.07 -15.21
C ARG A 415 -15.66 -11.81 -13.76
N TYR A 416 -14.39 -12.01 -13.41
CA TYR A 416 -13.96 -11.99 -12.00
C TYR A 416 -13.56 -10.60 -11.49
N ALA A 417 -13.21 -9.67 -12.37
CA ALA A 417 -12.89 -8.29 -12.00
C ALA A 417 -14.12 -7.37 -11.99
N THR A 418 -15.06 -7.56 -12.92
CA THR A 418 -16.22 -6.65 -13.11
C THR A 418 -17.53 -7.17 -12.51
N THR A 419 -17.52 -8.38 -11.93
CA THR A 419 -18.66 -8.95 -11.19
C THR A 419 -18.23 -9.39 -9.79
N ASP A 420 -19.18 -9.86 -8.98
CA ASP A 420 -18.92 -10.40 -7.67
C ASP A 420 -18.47 -11.87 -7.67
N ASP A 421 -18.49 -12.55 -8.82
CA ASP A 421 -17.99 -13.92 -8.98
C ASP A 421 -16.54 -14.08 -8.47
N LEU A 422 -16.21 -15.29 -8.02
CA LEU A 422 -14.89 -15.67 -7.53
C LEU A 422 -14.40 -16.88 -8.34
N PRO A 423 -13.19 -16.85 -8.91
CA PRO A 423 -12.65 -18.01 -9.62
C PRO A 423 -12.32 -19.13 -8.63
N PRO A 424 -12.23 -20.40 -9.06
CA PRO A 424 -11.59 -21.41 -8.23
C PRO A 424 -10.09 -21.09 -8.09
N LEU A 425 -9.52 -21.29 -6.89
CA LEU A 425 -8.06 -21.27 -6.73
C LEU A 425 -7.47 -22.54 -7.33
N PRO A 426 -6.30 -22.46 -8.00
CA PRO A 426 -5.60 -23.64 -8.45
C PRO A 426 -5.09 -24.45 -7.25
N GLU A 427 -5.28 -25.77 -7.30
CA GLU A 427 -4.85 -26.72 -6.25
C GLU A 427 -3.50 -27.37 -6.59
N ASP A 428 -3.10 -27.39 -7.87
CA ASP A 428 -1.81 -27.92 -8.30
C ASP A 428 -0.68 -26.96 -7.86
N PRO A 429 0.26 -27.41 -7.01
CA PRO A 429 1.31 -26.56 -6.44
C PRO A 429 2.24 -25.95 -7.49
N ARG A 430 2.30 -26.52 -8.71
CA ARG A 430 3.17 -26.00 -9.78
C ARG A 430 2.91 -24.53 -10.12
N TYR A 431 1.66 -24.07 -9.97
CA TYR A 431 1.27 -22.71 -10.30
C TYR A 431 1.75 -21.68 -9.27
N TYR A 432 2.27 -22.15 -8.14
CA TYR A 432 2.79 -21.33 -7.05
C TYR A 432 4.30 -21.41 -6.88
N VAL A 433 5.01 -22.10 -7.78
CA VAL A 433 6.47 -22.08 -7.84
C VAL A 433 6.92 -20.77 -8.48
N ALA A 434 7.38 -19.84 -7.66
CA ALA A 434 7.80 -18.52 -8.09
C ALA A 434 9.27 -18.49 -8.54
N GLU A 435 10.10 -19.41 -8.03
CA GLU A 435 11.49 -19.60 -8.41
C GLU A 435 11.84 -21.10 -8.36
N PRO A 436 12.07 -21.75 -9.52
CA PRO A 436 12.36 -23.19 -9.58
C PRO A 436 13.65 -23.63 -8.88
N SER A 437 14.59 -22.72 -8.63
CA SER A 437 15.87 -23.05 -7.98
C SER A 437 15.83 -23.03 -6.44
N LEU A 438 14.74 -22.56 -5.83
CA LEU A 438 14.57 -22.57 -4.38
C LEU A 438 14.13 -23.94 -3.86
N ASP A 439 14.38 -24.17 -2.57
CA ASP A 439 14.02 -25.37 -1.80
C ASP A 439 13.27 -24.89 -0.53
N PRO A 440 11.98 -24.56 -0.67
CA PRO A 440 11.20 -23.94 0.40
C PRO A 440 10.83 -24.91 1.53
N ASP A 441 10.79 -26.22 1.28
CA ASP A 441 10.52 -27.22 2.31
C ASP A 441 11.78 -27.80 2.95
N GLY A 442 12.96 -27.52 2.38
CA GLY A 442 14.26 -27.82 2.96
C GLY A 442 14.65 -29.28 2.87
N ASP A 443 14.05 -30.04 1.93
CA ASP A 443 14.30 -31.47 1.76
C ASP A 443 15.61 -31.77 0.99
N GLY A 444 16.25 -30.73 0.44
CA GLY A 444 17.49 -30.79 -0.32
C GLY A 444 17.28 -30.90 -1.83
N MET A 445 16.04 -30.80 -2.33
CA MET A 445 15.67 -30.78 -3.73
C MET A 445 15.02 -29.44 -4.11
N ALA A 446 15.48 -28.83 -5.20
CA ALA A 446 14.86 -27.58 -5.66
C ALA A 446 13.49 -27.83 -6.30
N SER A 447 12.55 -26.90 -6.13
CA SER A 447 11.16 -27.02 -6.58
C SER A 447 11.01 -27.40 -8.06
N GLY A 448 11.87 -26.88 -8.94
CA GLY A 448 11.87 -27.26 -10.36
C GLY A 448 12.21 -28.74 -10.58
N ALA A 449 13.20 -29.25 -9.86
CA ALA A 449 13.61 -30.66 -9.95
C ALA A 449 12.55 -31.58 -9.33
N GLU A 450 11.82 -31.12 -8.32
CA GLU A 450 10.68 -31.82 -7.75
C GLU A 450 9.52 -31.92 -8.75
N LEU A 451 9.17 -30.82 -9.41
CA LEU A 451 8.14 -30.82 -10.46
C LEU A 451 8.50 -31.76 -11.62
N ASP A 452 9.75 -31.75 -12.07
CA ASP A 452 10.26 -32.68 -13.09
C ASP A 452 10.17 -34.15 -12.64
N ALA A 453 10.32 -34.40 -11.34
CA ALA A 453 10.18 -35.71 -10.72
C ALA A 453 8.72 -36.07 -10.37
N GLY A 454 7.76 -35.16 -10.61
CA GLY A 454 6.36 -35.34 -10.26
C GLY A 454 6.09 -35.34 -8.75
N ARG A 455 6.87 -34.56 -7.99
CA ARG A 455 6.83 -34.41 -6.52
C ARG A 455 6.24 -33.06 -6.13
N HIS A 456 5.80 -32.95 -4.87
CA HIS A 456 5.20 -31.73 -4.34
C HIS A 456 6.28 -30.76 -3.83
N PRO A 457 6.41 -29.55 -4.41
CA PRO A 457 7.56 -28.68 -4.16
C PRO A 457 7.57 -27.90 -2.83
N PHE A 458 6.73 -28.29 -1.86
CA PHE A 458 6.47 -27.50 -0.64
C PHE A 458 6.07 -28.38 0.56
N VAL A 459 6.31 -29.69 0.48
CA VAL A 459 5.89 -30.65 1.51
C VAL A 459 7.07 -31.59 1.78
N GLU A 460 7.72 -31.36 2.93
CA GLU A 460 8.86 -32.15 3.39
C GLU A 460 8.51 -33.65 3.42
N GLY A 461 9.31 -34.47 2.73
CA GLY A 461 9.08 -35.93 2.62
C GLY A 461 8.56 -36.39 1.25
N ALA A 462 8.49 -35.49 0.26
CA ALA A 462 8.04 -35.76 -1.10
C ALA A 462 9.00 -36.62 -1.95
N ALA A 463 10.03 -37.26 -1.36
CA ALA A 463 10.72 -38.33 -2.06
C ALA A 463 9.77 -39.50 -2.47
N THR A 464 8.58 -39.59 -1.86
CA THR A 464 7.60 -40.68 -2.07
C THR A 464 6.17 -40.26 -2.43
N GLU A 465 5.72 -39.02 -2.22
CA GLU A 465 4.35 -38.58 -2.57
C GLU A 465 4.32 -37.95 -3.97
N ARG A 466 3.64 -38.62 -4.92
CA ARG A 466 3.48 -38.13 -6.29
C ARG A 466 2.38 -37.07 -6.33
N LEU A 467 2.49 -36.09 -7.23
CA LEU A 467 1.47 -35.07 -7.55
C LEU A 467 0.05 -35.63 -7.89
N GLN A 468 -0.12 -36.94 -7.98
CA GLN A 468 -1.38 -37.62 -8.28
C GLN A 468 -1.91 -38.37 -7.05
N GLU A 469 -2.63 -37.68 -6.19
CA GLU A 469 -3.70 -38.29 -5.38
C GLU A 469 -5.01 -37.47 -5.37
N GLU A 470 -5.04 -36.20 -5.80
CA GLU A 470 -6.28 -35.39 -5.78
C GLU A 470 -7.09 -35.38 -7.09
N ALA A 471 -6.52 -35.78 -8.22
CA ALA A 471 -7.24 -35.79 -9.51
C ALA A 471 -8.29 -36.91 -9.65
N GLU A 472 -8.30 -37.93 -8.79
CA GLU A 472 -9.17 -39.12 -8.94
C GLU A 472 -10.51 -39.07 -8.17
N THR A 473 -10.81 -38.03 -7.38
CA THR A 473 -12.12 -37.94 -6.68
C THR A 473 -13.15 -37.05 -7.38
N GLY A 474 -12.80 -36.46 -8.52
CA GLY A 474 -13.66 -35.58 -9.32
C GLY A 474 -14.54 -36.27 -10.37
N THR A 475 -15.05 -37.49 -10.14
CA THR A 475 -16.09 -38.07 -11.02
C THR A 475 -16.91 -39.15 -10.30
N ASP A 476 -18.02 -38.77 -9.67
CA ASP A 476 -19.32 -39.41 -9.96
C ASP A 476 -20.47 -38.68 -9.22
N ALA A 477 -21.28 -37.93 -9.96
CA ALA A 477 -22.64 -37.60 -9.55
C ALA A 477 -23.50 -37.37 -10.79
N THR A 478 -23.74 -38.44 -11.54
CA THR A 478 -24.86 -38.46 -12.50
C THR A 478 -26.13 -38.91 -11.78
N ASN A 479 -27.07 -37.98 -11.64
CA ASN A 479 -28.52 -38.11 -11.43
C ASN A 479 -29.14 -39.47 -11.09
N THR A 480 -29.91 -39.53 -10.00
CA THR A 480 -31.27 -40.10 -10.02
C THR A 480 -32.21 -39.31 -9.11
N ASP A 481 -33.23 -38.74 -9.75
CA ASP A 481 -34.45 -38.18 -9.20
C ASP A 481 -35.28 -39.30 -8.55
N ASP A 482 -35.72 -39.11 -7.30
CA ASP A 482 -36.94 -39.74 -6.82
C ASP A 482 -37.53 -38.91 -5.67
N GLY A 483 -38.70 -38.32 -5.94
CA GLY A 483 -39.40 -37.43 -5.04
C GLY A 483 -40.08 -38.15 -3.88
N THR A 484 -40.11 -37.50 -2.72
CA THR A 484 -41.27 -37.51 -1.80
C THR A 484 -41.15 -36.33 -0.84
N THR A 485 -42.06 -35.37 -0.99
CA THR A 485 -42.34 -34.32 0.00
C THR A 485 -43.03 -34.92 1.23
N PRO A 486 -42.72 -34.41 2.44
CA PRO A 486 -43.83 -34.04 3.32
C PRO A 486 -43.73 -32.58 3.83
N ALA A 487 -44.88 -31.92 3.77
CA ALA A 487 -45.16 -30.58 4.26
C ALA A 487 -45.39 -30.56 5.81
N PRO A 488 -45.45 -29.36 6.44
CA PRO A 488 -45.00 -29.12 7.81
C PRO A 488 -46.11 -29.17 8.88
N ALA A 489 -45.70 -29.28 10.15
CA ALA A 489 -46.54 -28.97 11.31
C ALA A 489 -45.93 -27.78 12.07
N GLY A 490 -46.65 -26.67 12.11
CA GLY A 490 -46.31 -25.49 12.90
C GLY A 490 -47.07 -25.42 14.22
N THR A 491 -46.58 -24.56 15.12
CA THR A 491 -47.33 -23.60 15.97
C THR A 491 -46.29 -22.78 16.76
N GLN A 492 -46.06 -21.51 16.43
CA GLN A 492 -46.67 -20.28 16.97
C GLN A 492 -45.90 -19.67 18.16
N GLY A 493 -45.57 -18.37 18.04
CA GLY A 493 -44.97 -17.60 19.13
C GLY A 493 -44.41 -16.20 18.80
N SER A 494 -45.22 -15.34 18.18
CA SER A 494 -45.19 -13.87 18.25
C SER A 494 -44.06 -13.03 17.62
N ALA A 495 -44.45 -12.33 16.55
CA ALA A 495 -43.90 -11.06 16.08
C ALA A 495 -44.34 -9.88 16.99
N PRO A 496 -43.71 -8.70 16.82
CA PRO A 496 -44.52 -7.57 16.37
C PRO A 496 -43.86 -6.82 15.21
N GLY A 497 -44.68 -6.44 14.23
CA GLY A 497 -44.36 -5.41 13.24
C GLY A 497 -45.13 -4.13 13.54
N PHE A 498 -44.49 -2.99 13.32
CA PHE A 498 -45.01 -1.67 12.95
C PHE A 498 -43.75 -0.96 12.38
N GLY A 499 -43.73 -0.18 11.32
CA GLY A 499 -44.75 0.61 10.65
C GLY A 499 -44.00 1.83 10.09
N VAL A 500 -44.24 2.13 8.83
CA VAL A 500 -43.74 3.29 8.07
C VAL A 500 -43.83 4.59 8.88
N VAL A 501 -42.84 5.50 8.78
CA VAL A 501 -42.98 6.96 8.55
C VAL A 501 -41.65 7.74 8.73
N ALA A 502 -41.45 8.70 7.80
CA ALA A 502 -40.72 9.98 7.86
C ALA A 502 -39.18 10.04 7.70
N VAL A 503 -38.82 10.43 6.47
CA VAL A 503 -37.75 11.38 6.11
C VAL A 503 -37.76 12.62 7.00
N VAL A 504 -36.59 13.02 7.55
CA VAL A 504 -36.29 14.42 7.90
C VAL A 504 -34.84 14.73 7.54
N VAL A 505 -34.70 15.66 6.59
CA VAL A 505 -33.50 16.41 6.22
C VAL A 505 -33.21 17.45 7.31
N ALA A 506 -31.94 17.60 7.70
CA ALA A 506 -31.50 18.74 8.51
C ALA A 506 -30.34 19.47 7.81
N LEU A 507 -30.73 20.43 6.96
CA LEU A 507 -29.97 21.64 6.64
C LEU A 507 -30.52 22.76 7.53
N ALA A 508 -29.66 23.49 8.23
CA ALA A 508 -29.91 24.90 8.55
C ALA A 508 -28.62 25.59 8.98
N ALA A 509 -28.09 26.41 8.08
CA ALA A 509 -27.19 27.50 8.38
C ALA A 509 -27.96 28.72 8.93
N LEU A 510 -27.31 29.45 9.83
CA LEU A 510 -27.32 30.91 10.03
C LEU A 510 -28.65 31.67 10.11
N GLY A 511 -28.77 32.47 11.18
CA GLY A 511 -29.19 33.86 11.00
C GLY A 511 -30.08 34.47 12.07
N VAL A 512 -29.44 35.14 13.03
CA VAL A 512 -29.79 36.49 13.54
C VAL A 512 -31.20 36.71 14.12
N GLY A 513 -31.21 37.03 15.42
CA GLY A 513 -31.64 38.37 15.82
C GLY A 513 -32.77 38.47 16.83
N LEU A 514 -32.45 39.16 17.94
CA LEU A 514 -33.35 40.06 18.71
C LEU A 514 -34.41 39.35 19.57
N ARG A 515 -34.73 39.73 20.81
CA ARG A 515 -34.26 40.72 21.80
C ARG A 515 -35.23 40.53 22.99
N ARG A 516 -34.74 40.66 24.23
CA ARG A 516 -35.45 41.13 25.45
C ARG A 516 -36.59 40.22 25.98
N GLN A 517 -36.79 40.01 27.28
CA GLN A 517 -36.25 40.61 28.51
C GLN A 517 -35.85 39.52 29.50
#